data_AF-A0A1V6LZG5-F1
#
_entry.id   AF-A0A1V6LZG5-F1
#
_cell.length_a   1.000
_cell.length_b   1.000
_cell.length_c   1.000
_cell.angle_alpha   90.00
_cell.angle_beta   90.00
_cell.angle_gamma   90.00
#
_symmetry.space_group_name_H-M   'P 1'
#
loop_
_entity.id
_entity.type
_entity.pdbx_description
1 polymer ?
#
loop_
_entity_poly.entity_id
_entity_poly.type
_entity_poly.pdbx_seq_one_letter_code
_entity_poly.pdbx_strand_id
1 'polypeptide(L)'
;MEPIRRLKIDFEKEIISPIQLYLMSILNTSDIVYDVDGEVVGEVNASSYCKTLRFISERKDLCLSYNRELAKSAIQYKKPFEDMCPGGLTTLSMPLCLDEKTVIGAHCVTISNPFRSKFSVYDVAAQFNIDARILWDAVKKTPPIPKPILKIAREQAILTTELMSKMMSRMYILKQSEAAMAKKYHEAEEIFKRHKNE
;
A
#
# COMPACT_ATOMS: atom_id res chain seq x y z
N MET A 1 23.79 -13.24 15.43
CA MET A 1 22.92 -12.83 14.31
C MET A 1 23.13 -11.35 14.10
N GLU A 2 23.66 -10.95 12.94
CA GLU A 2 23.71 -9.52 12.60
C GLU A 2 22.29 -8.97 12.53
N PRO A 3 22.05 -7.72 12.99
CA PRO A 3 20.77 -7.09 12.81
C PRO A 3 20.55 -6.91 11.31
N ILE A 4 19.57 -7.62 10.76
CA ILE A 4 19.06 -7.35 9.42
C ILE A 4 18.67 -5.88 9.42
N ARG A 5 19.46 -5.03 8.74
CA ARG A 5 19.10 -3.63 8.51
C ARG A 5 17.76 -3.63 7.80
N ARG A 6 16.69 -3.38 8.55
CA ARG A 6 15.35 -3.20 7.98
C ARG A 6 15.38 -1.91 7.19
N LEU A 7 15.31 -2.04 5.87
CA LEU A 7 15.25 -0.90 4.97
C LEU A 7 13.80 -0.42 4.98
N LYS A 8 13.57 0.70 5.67
CA LYS A 8 12.28 1.38 5.71
C LYS A 8 12.04 2.09 4.38
N ILE A 9 10.77 2.23 3.99
CA ILE A 9 10.40 3.07 2.85
C ILE A 9 10.49 4.53 3.29
N ASP A 10 11.69 5.11 3.15
CA ASP A 10 11.93 6.55 3.32
C ASP A 10 11.85 7.31 1.98
N PHE A 11 11.31 6.67 0.95
CA PHE A 11 11.24 7.21 -0.42
C PHE A 11 9.92 7.96 -0.64
N GLU A 12 10.06 9.08 -1.34
CA GLU A 12 9.05 10.13 -1.50
C GLU A 12 7.69 9.57 -1.91
N LYS A 13 6.65 9.97 -1.15
CA LYS A 13 5.23 9.80 -1.50
C LYS A 13 4.94 10.19 -2.95
N GLU A 14 5.78 11.05 -3.55
CA GLU A 14 5.72 11.53 -4.92
C GLU A 14 5.77 10.43 -5.98
N ILE A 15 6.39 9.28 -5.72
CA ILE A 15 6.44 8.16 -6.68
C ILE A 15 5.29 7.18 -6.48
N ILE A 16 4.93 6.92 -5.23
CA ILE A 16 3.86 5.98 -4.90
C ILE A 16 2.50 6.57 -5.29
N SER A 17 2.26 7.84 -4.99
CA SER A 17 0.95 8.48 -5.14
C SER A 17 0.43 8.47 -6.59
N PRO A 18 1.21 8.78 -7.64
CA PRO A 18 0.74 8.70 -9.02
C PRO A 18 0.30 7.30 -9.45
N ILE A 19 1.02 6.26 -8.99
CA ILE A 19 0.69 4.87 -9.30
C ILE A 19 -0.63 4.48 -8.59
N GLN A 20 -0.76 4.84 -7.31
CA GLN A 20 -2.01 4.61 -6.56
C GLN A 20 -3.20 5.35 -7.19
N LEU A 21 -3.02 6.61 -7.59
CA LEU A 21 -4.06 7.40 -8.26
C LEU A 21 -4.47 6.80 -9.61
N TYR A 22 -3.50 6.33 -10.41
CA TYR A 22 -3.78 5.64 -11.66
C TYR A 22 -4.62 4.38 -11.42
N LEU A 23 -4.22 3.54 -10.46
CA LEU A 23 -4.94 2.32 -10.14
C LEU A 23 -6.36 2.62 -9.59
N MET A 24 -6.50 3.63 -8.75
CA MET A 24 -7.78 4.07 -8.19
C MET A 24 -8.70 4.75 -9.21
N SER A 25 -8.17 5.28 -10.32
CA SER A 25 -9.00 5.74 -11.43
C SER A 25 -9.76 4.59 -12.12
N ILE A 26 -9.22 3.36 -12.05
CA ILE A 26 -9.83 2.15 -12.60
C ILE A 26 -10.70 1.45 -11.55
N LEU A 27 -10.17 1.28 -10.34
CA LEU A 27 -10.81 0.50 -9.28
C LEU A 27 -11.78 1.29 -8.41
N ASN A 28 -11.65 2.62 -8.31
CA ASN A 28 -12.49 3.46 -7.45
C ASN A 28 -12.71 2.87 -6.03
N THR A 29 -11.66 2.27 -5.45
CA THR A 29 -11.72 1.53 -4.18
C THR A 29 -10.77 2.15 -3.14
N SER A 30 -9.84 1.36 -2.60
CA SER A 30 -8.84 1.74 -1.62
C SER A 30 -7.50 1.09 -1.97
N ASP A 31 -6.45 1.85 -1.78
CA ASP A 31 -5.05 1.50 -2.02
C ASP A 31 -4.23 2.01 -0.84
N ILE A 32 -3.46 1.12 -0.20
CA ILE A 32 -2.60 1.45 0.93
C ILE A 32 -1.25 0.78 0.76
N VAL A 33 -0.18 1.55 0.90
CA VAL A 33 1.19 1.05 0.96
C VAL A 33 1.69 1.14 2.39
N TYR A 34 2.17 0.02 2.90
CA TYR A 34 2.81 -0.11 4.21
C TYR A 34 4.31 -0.34 4.05
N ASP A 35 5.10 0.18 4.98
CA ASP A 35 6.49 -0.21 5.11
C ASP A 35 6.63 -1.55 5.85
N VAL A 36 7.87 -2.01 5.99
CA VAL A 36 8.23 -3.28 6.66
C VAL A 36 7.79 -3.35 8.13
N ASP A 37 7.62 -2.22 8.80
CA ASP A 37 7.17 -2.16 10.19
C ASP A 37 5.63 -2.06 10.31
N GLY A 38 4.92 -1.93 9.18
CA GLY A 38 3.47 -1.83 9.11
C GLY A 38 2.95 -0.39 9.25
N GLU A 39 3.81 0.60 9.09
CA GLU A 39 3.42 2.01 9.06
C GLU A 39 2.94 2.40 7.66
N VAL A 40 1.94 3.28 7.61
CA VAL A 40 1.34 3.73 6.34
C VAL A 40 2.27 4.75 5.67
N VAL A 41 2.73 4.40 4.47
CA VAL A 41 3.56 5.27 3.63
C VAL A 41 2.69 6.12 2.70
N GLY A 42 1.69 5.48 2.09
CA GLY A 42 0.78 6.11 1.14
C GLY A 42 -0.61 5.49 1.22
N GLU A 43 -1.63 6.31 1.11
CA GLU A 43 -3.02 5.86 1.10
C GLU A 43 -3.83 6.69 0.10
N VAL A 44 -4.60 5.99 -0.75
CA VAL A 44 -5.64 6.57 -1.57
C VAL A 44 -6.94 5.83 -1.34
N ASN A 45 -7.98 6.56 -0.96
CA ASN A 45 -9.34 6.04 -0.83
C ASN A 45 -10.26 6.80 -1.79
N ALA A 46 -10.66 6.14 -2.87
CA ALA A 46 -11.53 6.73 -3.89
C ALA A 46 -13.01 6.43 -3.62
N SER A 47 -13.32 5.26 -3.04
CA SER A 47 -14.69 4.78 -2.83
C SER A 47 -15.47 5.56 -1.77
N SER A 48 -16.70 5.98 -2.11
CA SER A 48 -17.67 6.48 -1.12
C SER A 48 -17.99 5.44 -0.04
N TYR A 49 -18.00 4.16 -0.40
CA TYR A 49 -18.26 3.06 0.52
C TYR A 49 -17.12 2.89 1.53
N CYS A 50 -15.87 2.75 1.08
CA CYS A 50 -14.73 2.64 1.99
C CYS A 50 -14.55 3.91 2.86
N LYS A 51 -14.85 5.10 2.32
CA LYS A 51 -14.88 6.34 3.11
C LYS A 51 -15.93 6.28 4.21
N THR A 52 -17.13 5.77 3.92
CA THR A 52 -18.20 5.62 4.91
C THR A 52 -17.78 4.67 6.03
N LEU A 53 -17.24 3.49 5.68
CA LEU A 53 -16.73 2.52 6.65
C LEU A 53 -15.61 3.08 7.53
N ARG A 54 -14.78 3.98 7.01
CA ARG A 54 -13.64 4.53 7.77
C ARG A 54 -13.99 5.75 8.62
N PHE A 55 -14.81 6.66 8.10
CA PHE A 55 -14.99 7.97 8.73
C PHE A 55 -16.29 8.10 9.52
N ILE A 56 -17.31 7.31 9.17
CA ILE A 56 -18.64 7.36 9.82
C ILE A 56 -18.80 6.26 10.86
N SER A 57 -18.18 5.09 10.65
CA SER A 57 -18.11 3.98 11.61
C SER A 57 -17.69 4.38 13.02
N GLU A 58 -18.22 3.70 14.03
CA GLU A 58 -17.66 3.74 15.39
C GLU A 58 -16.35 2.94 15.48
N ARG A 59 -16.17 1.94 14.60
CA ARG A 59 -14.97 1.11 14.46
C ARG A 59 -14.08 1.60 13.31
N LYS A 60 -13.61 2.84 13.40
CA LYS A 60 -12.87 3.54 12.32
C LYS A 60 -11.56 2.86 11.94
N ASP A 61 -10.95 2.16 12.89
CA ASP A 61 -9.67 1.48 12.76
C ASP A 61 -9.79 0.10 12.09
N LEU A 62 -10.97 -0.52 12.08
CA LEU A 62 -11.15 -1.91 11.64
C LEU A 62 -10.58 -2.18 10.23
N CYS A 63 -10.83 -1.28 9.28
CA CYS A 63 -10.29 -1.40 7.92
C CYS A 63 -8.76 -1.32 7.89
N LEU A 64 -8.18 -0.37 8.63
CA LEU A 64 -6.73 -0.15 8.67
C LEU A 64 -6.03 -1.32 9.37
N SER A 65 -6.55 -1.72 10.54
CA SER A 65 -6.03 -2.84 11.31
C SER A 65 -6.03 -4.13 10.50
N TYR A 66 -7.14 -4.42 9.79
CA TYR A 66 -7.21 -5.58 8.91
C TYR A 66 -6.18 -5.54 7.77
N ASN A 67 -6.11 -4.42 7.05
CA ASN A 67 -5.17 -4.26 5.94
C ASN A 67 -3.71 -4.34 6.41
N ARG A 68 -3.40 -3.81 7.60
CA ARG A 68 -2.07 -3.91 8.22
C ARG A 68 -1.69 -5.35 8.53
N GLU A 69 -2.60 -6.16 9.06
CA GLU A 69 -2.31 -7.58 9.33
C GLU A 69 -2.14 -8.40 8.04
N LEU A 70 -2.94 -8.10 7.00
CA LEU A 70 -2.78 -8.70 5.68
C LEU A 70 -1.45 -8.27 5.02
N ALA A 71 -1.03 -7.01 5.21
CA ALA A 71 0.28 -6.49 4.79
C ALA A 71 1.43 -7.22 5.48
N LYS A 72 1.38 -7.38 6.81
CA LYS A 72 2.36 -8.14 7.58
C LYS A 72 2.48 -9.57 7.09
N SER A 73 1.37 -10.21 6.76
CA SER A 73 1.37 -11.57 6.18
C SER A 73 2.14 -11.59 4.85
N ALA A 74 1.85 -10.66 3.93
CA ALA A 74 2.58 -10.58 2.67
C ALA A 74 4.08 -10.32 2.86
N ILE A 75 4.44 -9.45 3.81
CA ILE A 75 5.83 -9.13 4.16
C ILE A 75 6.56 -10.38 4.70
N GLN A 76 5.97 -11.03 5.70
CA GLN A 76 6.56 -12.16 6.40
C GLN A 76 6.79 -13.36 5.48
N TYR A 77 5.79 -13.71 4.67
CA TYR A 77 5.85 -14.89 3.80
C TYR A 77 6.36 -14.59 2.40
N LYS A 78 6.68 -13.33 2.10
CA LYS A 78 7.21 -12.86 0.81
C LYS A 78 6.37 -13.33 -0.39
N LYS A 79 5.05 -13.35 -0.22
CA LYS A 79 4.10 -13.78 -1.25
C LYS A 79 2.80 -12.99 -1.18
N PRO A 80 2.02 -12.92 -2.27
CA PRO A 80 0.71 -12.30 -2.25
C PRO A 80 -0.28 -13.02 -1.32
N PHE A 81 -1.16 -12.25 -0.68
CA PHE A 81 -2.31 -12.72 0.07
C PHE A 81 -3.56 -12.03 -0.44
N GLU A 82 -4.63 -12.80 -0.57
CA GLU A 82 -5.92 -12.28 -0.97
C GLU A 82 -6.97 -12.78 0.02
N ASP A 83 -7.76 -11.84 0.53
CA ASP A 83 -8.80 -12.17 1.49
C ASP A 83 -9.94 -11.14 1.42
N MET A 84 -11.11 -11.52 1.93
CA MET A 84 -12.27 -10.64 2.05
C MET A 84 -12.20 -9.84 3.34
N CYS A 85 -12.07 -8.52 3.22
CA CYS A 85 -12.04 -7.64 4.38
C CYS A 85 -13.40 -7.59 5.09
N PRO A 86 -13.45 -7.14 6.36
CA PRO A 86 -14.68 -6.93 7.11
C PRO A 86 -15.74 -6.11 6.36
N GLY A 87 -15.33 -5.20 5.49
CA GLY A 87 -16.22 -4.41 4.65
C GLY A 87 -16.91 -5.20 3.53
N GLY A 88 -16.68 -6.51 3.41
CA GLY A 88 -17.22 -7.34 2.33
C GLY A 88 -16.52 -7.13 0.99
N LEU A 89 -15.26 -6.71 1.00
CA LEU A 89 -14.47 -6.44 -0.20
C LEU A 89 -13.22 -7.30 -0.23
N THR A 90 -12.95 -7.96 -1.35
CA THR A 90 -11.69 -8.64 -1.63
C THR A 90 -10.54 -7.65 -1.69
N THR A 91 -9.52 -7.88 -0.87
CA THR A 91 -8.26 -7.13 -0.81
C THR A 91 -7.12 -8.04 -1.21
N LEU A 92 -6.22 -7.53 -2.05
CA LEU A 92 -4.98 -8.17 -2.45
C LEU A 92 -3.82 -7.41 -1.82
N SER A 93 -3.04 -8.12 -1.00
CA SER A 93 -1.81 -7.64 -0.38
C SER A 93 -0.62 -8.31 -1.05
N MET A 94 0.35 -7.53 -1.50
CA MET A 94 1.53 -8.01 -2.22
C MET A 94 2.80 -7.43 -1.61
N PRO A 95 3.88 -8.22 -1.46
CA PRO A 95 5.13 -7.70 -0.93
C PRO A 95 5.79 -6.72 -1.91
N LEU A 96 6.39 -5.67 -1.38
CA LEU A 96 7.27 -4.77 -2.11
C LEU A 96 8.72 -5.18 -1.85
N CYS A 97 9.44 -5.49 -2.92
CA CYS A 97 10.77 -6.09 -2.85
C CYS A 97 11.82 -5.23 -3.54
N LEU A 98 12.99 -5.02 -2.92
CA LEU A 98 14.15 -4.41 -3.58
C LEU A 98 14.87 -5.41 -4.49
N ASP A 99 14.85 -6.68 -4.10
CA ASP A 99 15.44 -7.83 -4.79
C ASP A 99 14.69 -9.11 -4.35
N GLU A 100 15.11 -10.28 -4.82
CA GLU A 100 14.46 -11.56 -4.50
C GLU A 100 14.39 -11.91 -3.00
N LYS A 101 15.25 -11.30 -2.18
CA LYS A 101 15.42 -11.62 -0.76
C LYS A 101 14.97 -10.50 0.16
N THR A 102 14.95 -9.26 -0.32
CA THR A 102 14.75 -8.06 0.51
C THR A 102 13.36 -7.48 0.33
N VAL A 103 12.47 -7.74 1.28
CA VAL A 103 11.14 -7.12 1.37
C VAL A 103 11.21 -5.85 2.20
N ILE A 104 10.63 -4.77 1.70
CA ILE A 104 10.65 -3.43 2.32
C ILE A 104 9.26 -2.91 2.72
N GLY A 105 8.21 -3.66 2.37
CA GLY A 105 6.84 -3.29 2.69
C GLY A 105 5.82 -4.15 1.95
N ALA A 106 4.58 -3.68 1.91
CA ALA A 106 3.52 -4.31 1.13
C ALA A 106 2.55 -3.28 0.56
N HIS A 107 2.00 -3.61 -0.60
CA HIS A 107 0.97 -2.87 -1.30
C HIS A 107 -0.36 -3.61 -1.17
N CYS A 108 -1.34 -2.97 -0.55
CA CYS A 108 -2.67 -3.50 -0.27
C CYS A 108 -3.73 -2.77 -1.11
N VAL A 109 -4.36 -3.48 -2.03
CA VAL A 109 -5.35 -2.93 -2.96
C VAL A 109 -6.67 -3.67 -2.83
N THR A 110 -7.77 -2.93 -2.77
CA THR A 110 -9.11 -3.51 -2.85
C THR A 110 -9.51 -3.74 -4.32
N ILE A 111 -9.79 -4.99 -4.69
CA ILE A 111 -9.98 -5.42 -6.10
C ILE A 111 -11.38 -5.99 -6.37
N SER A 112 -12.40 -5.50 -5.68
CA SER A 112 -13.78 -5.98 -5.82
C SER A 112 -14.81 -4.87 -5.62
N ASN A 113 -16.05 -5.17 -5.99
CA ASN A 113 -17.20 -4.30 -5.70
C ASN A 113 -17.78 -4.59 -4.31
N PRO A 114 -18.36 -3.59 -3.64
CA PRO A 114 -19.13 -3.82 -2.43
C PRO A 114 -20.35 -4.69 -2.73
N PHE A 115 -20.83 -5.41 -1.73
CA PHE A 115 -22.08 -6.15 -1.84
C PHE A 115 -23.25 -5.23 -2.19
N ARG A 116 -24.14 -5.73 -3.05
CA ARG A 116 -25.37 -5.03 -3.47
C ARG A 116 -26.64 -5.72 -2.97
N SER A 117 -26.52 -6.76 -2.16
CA SER A 117 -27.64 -7.33 -1.42
C SER A 117 -27.92 -6.48 -0.18
N LYS A 118 -29.19 -6.15 0.06
CA LYS A 118 -29.60 -5.41 1.25
C LYS A 118 -29.20 -6.15 2.53
N PHE A 119 -29.35 -7.47 2.57
CA PHE A 119 -28.98 -8.30 3.73
C PHE A 119 -27.49 -8.18 4.05
N SER A 120 -26.63 -8.41 3.04
CA SER A 120 -25.17 -8.32 3.22
C SER A 120 -24.70 -6.94 3.63
N VAL A 121 -25.35 -5.87 3.14
CA VAL A 121 -25.00 -4.50 3.57
C VAL A 121 -25.42 -4.25 5.03
N TYR A 122 -26.51 -4.85 5.48
CA TYR A 122 -26.94 -4.74 6.88
C TYR A 122 -25.98 -5.48 7.81
N ASP A 123 -25.48 -6.65 7.39
CA ASP A 123 -24.49 -7.42 8.15
C ASP A 123 -23.19 -6.61 8.31
N VAL A 124 -22.69 -6.00 7.22
CA VAL A 124 -21.50 -5.13 7.29
C VAL A 124 -21.79 -3.88 8.14
N ALA A 125 -22.95 -3.26 7.99
CA ALA A 125 -23.32 -2.09 8.78
C ALA A 125 -23.33 -2.40 10.28
N ALA A 126 -23.85 -3.57 10.67
CA ALA A 126 -23.80 -4.04 12.05
C ALA A 126 -22.36 -4.29 12.54
N GLN A 127 -21.50 -4.90 11.70
CA GLN A 127 -20.10 -5.15 12.05
C GLN A 127 -19.32 -3.86 12.33
N PHE A 128 -19.68 -2.76 11.66
CA PHE A 128 -19.05 -1.44 11.77
C PHE A 128 -19.83 -0.45 12.67
N ASN A 129 -20.94 -0.86 13.27
CA ASN A 129 -21.86 0.03 14.01
C ASN A 129 -22.26 1.28 13.21
N ILE A 130 -22.75 1.11 11.99
CA ILE A 130 -23.25 2.20 11.12
C ILE A 130 -24.75 2.00 10.90
N ASP A 131 -25.53 3.09 10.78
CA ASP A 131 -26.90 2.98 10.25
C ASP A 131 -26.85 2.38 8.84
N ALA A 132 -27.47 1.21 8.67
CA ALA A 132 -27.45 0.47 7.42
C ALA A 132 -27.98 1.26 6.22
N ARG A 133 -28.83 2.28 6.42
CA ARG A 133 -29.30 3.18 5.36
C ARG A 133 -28.18 4.08 4.85
N ILE A 134 -27.33 4.59 5.74
CA ILE A 134 -26.16 5.39 5.36
C ILE A 134 -25.19 4.55 4.51
N LEU A 135 -24.90 3.33 4.97
CA LEU A 135 -24.01 2.42 4.24
C LEU A 135 -24.62 2.01 2.89
N TRP A 136 -25.93 1.75 2.85
CA TRP A 136 -26.67 1.44 1.62
C TRP A 136 -26.62 2.57 0.60
N ASP A 137 -26.77 3.81 1.05
CA ASP A 137 -26.65 4.98 0.16
C ASP A 137 -25.22 5.15 -0.36
N ALA A 138 -24.20 4.82 0.45
CA ALA A 138 -22.81 4.79 -0.01
C ALA A 138 -22.55 3.69 -1.07
N VAL A 139 -23.17 2.51 -0.93
CA VAL A 139 -23.14 1.44 -1.96
C VAL A 139 -23.74 1.94 -3.27
N LYS A 140 -24.91 2.60 -3.23
CA LYS A 140 -25.55 3.16 -4.44
C LYS A 140 -24.70 4.20 -5.14
N LYS A 141 -24.01 5.05 -4.38
CA LYS A 141 -23.10 6.09 -4.88
C LYS A 141 -21.78 5.53 -5.42
N THR A 142 -21.48 4.25 -5.19
CA THR A 142 -20.27 3.60 -5.69
C THR A 142 -20.62 2.82 -6.96
N PRO A 143 -20.23 3.31 -8.16
CA PRO A 143 -20.54 2.62 -9.42
C PRO A 143 -19.96 1.20 -9.41
N PRO A 144 -20.71 0.19 -9.88
CA PRO A 144 -20.20 -1.16 -9.94
C PRO A 144 -19.21 -1.28 -11.10
N ILE A 145 -18.04 -1.86 -10.82
CA ILE A 145 -17.05 -2.15 -11.84
C ILE A 145 -17.43 -3.45 -12.54
N PRO A 146 -17.51 -3.50 -13.88
CA PRO A 146 -17.81 -4.72 -14.60
C PRO A 146 -16.79 -5.82 -14.30
N LYS A 147 -17.23 -7.09 -14.22
CA LYS A 147 -16.35 -8.24 -13.94
C LYS A 147 -15.12 -8.34 -14.85
N PRO A 148 -15.21 -8.09 -16.19
CA PRO A 148 -14.03 -8.08 -17.04
C PRO A 148 -12.99 -7.02 -16.62
N ILE A 149 -13.47 -5.84 -16.20
CA ILE A 149 -12.61 -4.75 -15.73
C ILE A 149 -11.98 -5.09 -14.38
N LEU A 150 -12.70 -5.75 -13.47
CA LEU A 150 -12.12 -6.24 -12.21
C LEU A 150 -10.97 -7.23 -12.44
N LYS A 151 -11.09 -8.12 -13.43
CA LYS A 151 -10.00 -9.04 -13.80
C LYS A 151 -8.77 -8.27 -14.29
N ILE A 152 -8.97 -7.32 -15.21
CA ILE A 152 -7.88 -6.46 -15.72
C ILE A 152 -7.26 -5.66 -14.58
N ALA A 153 -8.08 -5.08 -13.70
CA ALA A 153 -7.61 -4.24 -12.61
C ALA A 153 -6.80 -5.02 -11.57
N ARG A 154 -7.15 -6.30 -11.34
CA ARG A 154 -6.32 -7.21 -10.53
C ARG A 154 -4.94 -7.42 -11.16
N GLU A 155 -4.88 -7.71 -12.46
CA GLU A 155 -3.60 -7.86 -13.18
C GLU A 155 -2.80 -6.55 -13.13
N GLN A 156 -3.46 -5.40 -13.29
CA GLN A 156 -2.84 -4.09 -13.15
C GLN A 156 -2.33 -3.84 -11.73
N ALA A 157 -3.04 -4.26 -10.68
CA ALA A 157 -2.55 -4.16 -9.29
C ALA A 157 -1.24 -4.93 -9.10
N ILE A 158 -1.11 -6.11 -9.71
CA ILE A 158 0.13 -6.91 -9.66
C ILE A 158 1.25 -6.17 -10.40
N LEU A 159 1.03 -5.77 -11.65
CA LEU A 159 2.03 -5.09 -12.48
C LEU A 159 2.48 -3.75 -11.89
N THR A 160 1.57 -2.99 -11.31
CA THR A 160 1.88 -1.73 -10.63
C THR A 160 2.70 -1.96 -9.36
N THR A 161 2.43 -3.03 -8.61
CA THR A 161 3.27 -3.42 -7.45
C THR A 161 4.68 -3.81 -7.88
N GLU A 162 4.82 -4.55 -8.98
CA GLU A 162 6.13 -4.87 -9.55
C GLU A 162 6.87 -3.62 -10.01
N LEU A 163 6.15 -2.67 -10.64
CA LEU A 163 6.72 -1.38 -11.03
C LEU A 163 7.19 -0.58 -9.80
N MET A 164 6.36 -0.47 -8.77
CA MET A 164 6.73 0.17 -7.50
C MET A 164 8.00 -0.46 -6.92
N SER A 165 8.06 -1.79 -6.86
CA SER A 165 9.22 -2.55 -6.37
C SER A 165 10.48 -2.24 -7.18
N LYS A 166 10.39 -2.26 -8.52
CA LYS A 166 11.50 -1.94 -9.42
C LYS A 166 11.97 -0.49 -9.27
N MET A 167 11.04 0.46 -9.15
CA MET A 167 11.38 1.87 -8.94
C MET A 167 12.09 2.08 -7.60
N MET A 168 11.57 1.50 -6.52
CA MET A 168 12.19 1.54 -5.19
C MET A 168 13.60 0.92 -5.20
N SER A 169 13.77 -0.22 -5.88
CA SER A 169 15.07 -0.86 -6.07
C SER A 169 16.07 0.06 -6.76
N ARG A 170 15.67 0.72 -7.86
CA ARG A 170 16.54 1.66 -8.59
C ARG A 170 16.91 2.87 -7.76
N MET A 171 15.96 3.47 -7.05
CA MET A 171 16.23 4.59 -6.16
C MET A 171 17.17 4.22 -5.03
N TYR A 172 16.99 3.04 -4.45
CA TYR A 172 17.86 2.55 -3.40
C TYR A 172 19.31 2.42 -3.88
N ILE A 173 19.54 1.82 -5.05
CA ILE A 173 20.86 1.71 -5.67
C ILE A 173 21.47 3.10 -5.94
N LEU A 174 20.67 4.04 -6.46
CA LEU A 174 21.13 5.40 -6.73
C LEU A 174 21.58 6.11 -5.45
N LYS A 175 20.79 6.08 -4.38
CA LYS A 175 21.16 6.70 -3.09
C LYS A 175 22.40 6.06 -2.47
N GLN A 176 22.56 4.74 -2.58
CA GLN A 176 23.78 4.08 -2.13
C GLN A 176 25.01 4.55 -2.91
N SER A 177 24.88 4.72 -4.22
CA SER A 177 25.94 5.23 -5.08
C SER A 177 26.31 6.68 -4.71
N GLU A 178 25.31 7.55 -4.53
CA GLU A 178 25.50 8.94 -4.10
C GLU A 178 26.19 9.04 -2.75
N ALA A 179 25.74 8.26 -1.75
CA ALA A 179 26.37 8.23 -0.43
C ALA A 179 27.82 7.73 -0.49
N ALA A 180 28.11 6.73 -1.32
CA ALA A 180 29.47 6.23 -1.51
C ALA A 180 30.37 7.27 -2.18
N MET A 181 29.85 8.02 -3.17
CA MET A 181 30.58 9.11 -3.81
C MET A 181 30.85 10.27 -2.84
N ALA A 182 29.83 10.69 -2.07
CA ALA A 182 29.97 11.74 -1.06
C ALA A 182 31.02 11.37 0.00
N LYS A 183 31.02 10.10 0.45
CA LYS A 183 32.02 9.60 1.39
C LYS A 183 33.44 9.68 0.83
N LYS A 184 33.65 9.21 -0.41
CA LYS A 184 34.96 9.31 -1.09
C LYS A 184 35.42 10.76 -1.25
N TYR A 185 34.49 11.67 -1.55
CA TYR A 185 34.78 13.08 -1.67
C TYR A 185 35.24 13.68 -0.33
N HIS A 186 34.53 13.41 0.76
CA HIS A 186 34.93 13.85 2.09
C HIS A 186 36.26 13.26 2.57
N GLU A 187 36.52 11.98 2.29
CA GLU A 187 37.81 11.34 2.58
C GLU A 187 38.95 12.02 1.80
N ALA A 188 38.72 12.40 0.54
CA ALA A 188 39.69 13.16 -0.26
C ALA A 188 39.93 14.58 0.30
N GLU A 189 38.86 15.30 0.66
CA GLU A 189 38.97 16.64 1.28
C GLU A 189 39.77 16.61 2.59
N GLU A 190 39.54 15.60 3.44
CA GLU A 190 40.30 15.37 4.68
C GLU A 190 41.80 15.21 4.40
N ILE A 191 42.16 14.41 3.39
CA ILE A 191 43.55 14.19 2.99
C ILE A 191 44.19 15.50 2.51
N PHE A 192 43.49 16.26 1.66
CA PHE A 192 43.97 17.56 1.15
C PHE A 192 44.14 18.61 2.26
N LYS A 193 43.23 18.66 3.24
CA LYS A 193 43.35 19.58 4.39
C LYS A 193 44.55 19.25 5.27
N ARG A 194 44.86 17.97 5.49
CA ARG A 194 46.04 17.55 6.27
C ARG A 194 47.35 17.94 5.58
N HIS A 195 47.44 17.77 4.26
CA HIS A 195 48.63 18.17 3.48
C HIS A 195 48.87 19.68 3.39
N LYS A 196 47.86 20.52 3.69
CA LYS A 196 47.99 21.98 3.67
C LYS A 196 48.41 22.59 5.01
N ASN A 197 48.34 21.80 6.08
CA ASN A 197 48.68 22.20 7.45
C ASN A 197 50.03 21.63 7.92
N GLU A 198 50.73 20.91 7.05
CA GLU A 198 52.16 20.54 7.15
C GLU A 198 52.99 21.52 6.30
#